data_AF-A0A959KPQ1-F1
#
_entry.id   AF-A0A959KPQ1-F1
#
_cell.length_a   1.000
_cell.length_b   1.000
_cell.length_c   1.000
_cell.angle_alpha   90.00
_cell.angle_beta   90.00
_cell.angle_gamma   90.00
#
_symmetry.space_group_name_H-M   'P 1'
#
loop_
_entity.id
_entity.type
_entity.pdbx_description
1 polymer ?
#
loop_
_entity_poly.entity_id
_entity_poly.type
_entity_poly.pdbx_seq_one_letter_code
_entity_poly.pdbx_strand_id
1 'polypeptide(L)'
;RLRTLADRLGFEYRCLGLDDPALLDRTLAEFPLVLHCAGPFIRTAKAMLEACLRTGTHYLDITGEIPVFGQAQRRDQRAREANILLMPGVGFDVVPTDCIAAF
;
A
#
# COMPACT_ATOMS: atom_id res chain seq x y z
N ARG A 1 -3.91 20.54 -7.44
CA ARG A 1 -3.93 19.32 -8.30
C ARG A 1 -4.79 18.22 -7.67
N LEU A 2 -4.49 17.76 -6.46
CA LEU A 2 -5.31 16.72 -5.78
C LEU A 2 -6.77 17.14 -5.60
N ARG A 3 -7.04 18.31 -4.99
CA ARG A 3 -8.39 18.87 -4.83
C ARG A 3 -9.18 18.89 -6.14
N THR A 4 -8.62 19.48 -7.20
CA THR A 4 -9.25 19.56 -8.52
C THR A 4 -9.65 18.20 -9.09
N LEU A 5 -8.81 17.17 -8.91
CA LEU A 5 -9.12 15.82 -9.38
C LEU A 5 -10.22 15.18 -8.53
N ALA A 6 -10.16 15.35 -7.21
CA ALA A 6 -11.15 14.84 -6.27
C ALA A 6 -12.54 15.45 -6.53
N ASP A 7 -12.61 16.78 -6.68
CA ASP A 7 -13.84 17.50 -7.01
C ASP A 7 -14.44 17.00 -8.33
N ARG A 8 -13.60 16.79 -9.35
CA ARG A 8 -14.04 16.30 -10.66
C ARG A 8 -14.59 14.87 -10.60
N LEU A 9 -14.06 14.03 -9.71
CA LEU A 9 -14.45 12.63 -9.57
C LEU A 9 -15.49 12.40 -8.45
N GLY A 10 -15.84 13.43 -7.68
CA GLY A 10 -16.77 13.32 -6.55
C GLY A 10 -16.21 12.55 -5.36
N PHE A 11 -14.89 12.54 -5.17
CA PHE A 11 -14.24 11.85 -4.05
C PHE A 11 -13.79 12.82 -2.96
N GLU A 12 -13.75 12.33 -1.73
CA GLU A 12 -13.01 12.98 -0.65
C GLU A 12 -11.50 12.90 -0.91
N TYR A 13 -10.75 13.88 -0.40
CA TYR A 13 -9.29 13.87 -0.48
C TYR A 13 -8.65 14.30 0.83
N ARG A 14 -7.48 13.72 1.11
CA ARG A 14 -6.63 14.08 2.25
C ARG A 14 -5.21 14.31 1.75
N CYS A 15 -4.51 15.27 2.34
CA CYS A 15 -3.11 15.55 2.02
C CYS A 15 -2.26 15.29 3.26
N LEU A 16 -1.34 14.35 3.15
CA LEU A 16 -0.40 14.00 4.20
C LEU A 16 0.93 13.57 3.58
N GLY A 17 2.01 13.77 4.34
CA GLY A 17 3.34 13.25 4.02
C GLY A 17 3.57 11.87 4.65
N LEU A 18 4.46 11.07 4.08
CA LEU A 18 4.90 9.79 4.67
C LEU A 18 5.92 9.97 5.81
N ASP A 19 6.39 11.20 6.00
CA ASP A 19 7.31 11.65 7.05
C ASP A 19 6.60 12.06 8.35
N ASP A 20 5.27 12.01 8.40
CA ASP A 20 4.46 12.11 9.62
C ASP A 20 3.76 10.77 9.91
N PRO A 21 4.43 9.83 10.61
CA PRO A 21 3.86 8.53 10.92
C PRO A 21 2.58 8.61 11.75
N ALA A 22 2.43 9.60 12.63
CA ALA A 22 1.26 9.71 13.48
C ALA A 22 0.03 10.14 12.68
N LEU A 23 0.17 11.08 11.74
CA LEU A 23 -0.91 11.45 10.83
C LEU A 23 -1.23 10.33 9.84
N LEU A 24 -0.21 9.64 9.33
CA LEU A 24 -0.39 8.49 8.44
C LEU A 24 -1.18 7.38 9.14
N ASP A 25 -0.80 7.02 10.37
CA ASP A 25 -1.45 5.96 11.13
C ASP A 25 -2.92 6.30 11.45
N ARG A 26 -3.18 7.53 11.92
CA ARG A 26 -4.56 7.99 12.16
C ARG A 26 -5.41 7.92 10.90
N THR A 27 -4.84 8.30 9.76
CA THR A 27 -5.55 8.29 8.48
C THR A 27 -5.83 6.87 8.01
N LEU A 28 -4.84 5.96 8.09
CA LEU A 28 -4.99 4.58 7.63
C LEU A 28 -5.94 3.77 8.50
N ALA A 29 -5.99 4.03 9.81
CA ALA A 29 -6.91 3.35 10.73
C ALA A 29 -8.40 3.55 10.40
N GLU A 30 -8.74 4.55 9.58
CA GLU A 30 -10.11 4.78 9.10
C GLU A 30 -10.48 3.87 7.91
N PHE A 31 -9.52 3.14 7.34
CA PHE A 31 -9.72 2.30 6.16
C PHE A 31 -9.21 0.87 6.39
N PRO A 32 -9.93 -0.14 5.85
CA PRO A 32 -9.46 -1.53 5.93
C PRO A 32 -8.29 -1.82 4.99
N LEU A 33 -8.12 -1.02 3.93
CA LEU A 33 -7.15 -1.27 2.87
C LEU A 33 -6.62 0.03 2.26
N VAL A 34 -5.35 0.02 1.86
CA VAL A 34 -4.74 1.04 1.01
C VAL A 34 -4.25 0.43 -0.30
N LEU A 35 -4.60 1.08 -1.42
CA LEU A 35 -3.97 0.86 -2.72
C LEU A 35 -2.91 1.95 -2.93
N HIS A 36 -1.65 1.59 -2.73
CA HIS A 36 -0.53 2.51 -2.85
C HIS A 36 -0.10 2.67 -4.31
N CYS A 37 -0.38 3.85 -4.88
CA CYS A 37 -0.02 4.21 -6.26
C CYS A 37 0.98 5.38 -6.33
N ALA A 38 1.70 5.66 -5.24
CA ALA A 38 2.62 6.80 -5.16
C ALA A 38 4.08 6.31 -5.10
N GLY A 39 4.66 6.07 -6.28
CA GLY A 39 6.08 5.75 -6.44
C GLY A 39 7.00 7.00 -6.44
N PRO A 40 8.33 6.84 -6.53
CA PRO A 40 9.07 5.56 -6.63
C PRO A 40 8.94 4.69 -5.37
N PHE A 41 8.57 3.42 -5.53
CA PHE A 41 8.13 2.58 -4.41
C PHE A 41 9.28 2.21 -3.47
N ILE A 42 10.50 2.11 -3.96
CA ILE A 42 11.71 1.96 -3.14
C ILE A 42 11.82 3.04 -2.05
N ARG A 43 11.23 4.22 -2.26
CA ARG A 43 11.22 5.34 -1.30
C ARG A 43 9.98 5.37 -0.41
N THR A 44 8.85 4.93 -0.93
CA THR A 44 7.54 5.14 -0.28
C THR A 44 6.98 3.89 0.39
N ALA A 45 7.25 2.70 -0.17
CA ALA A 45 6.66 1.45 0.30
C ALA A 45 7.05 1.11 1.74
N LYS A 46 8.29 1.40 2.18
CA LYS A 46 8.72 1.09 3.56
C LYS A 46 7.82 1.78 4.59
N ALA A 47 7.58 3.08 4.42
CA ALA A 47 6.76 3.85 5.35
C ALA A 47 5.30 3.36 5.35
N MET A 48 4.76 3.11 4.16
CA MET A 48 3.38 2.61 4.01
C MET A 48 3.20 1.21 4.60
N LEU A 49 4.09 0.25 4.30
CA LEU A 49 4.04 -1.11 4.83
C LEU A 49 4.11 -1.13 6.37
N GLU A 50 4.98 -0.31 6.95
CA GLU A 50 5.07 -0.22 8.42
C GLU A 50 3.82 0.42 9.04
N ALA A 51 3.21 1.41 8.37
CA ALA A 51 1.97 2.02 8.84
C ALA A 51 0.80 1.05 8.77
N CYS A 52 0.66 0.31 7.66
CA CYS A 52 -0.30 -0.78 7.50
C CYS A 52 -0.20 -1.81 8.63
N LEU A 53 1.01 -2.25 8.97
CA LEU A 53 1.25 -3.18 10.08
C LEU A 53 0.84 -2.61 11.45
N ARG A 54 1.08 -1.32 11.71
CA ARG A 54 0.69 -0.68 12.98
C ARG A 54 -0.81 -0.46 13.09
N THR A 55 -1.49 -0.26 11.97
CA THR A 55 -2.91 0.12 11.93
C THR A 55 -3.86 -1.03 11.65
N GLY A 56 -3.34 -2.21 11.27
CA GLY A 56 -4.18 -3.33 10.85
C GLY A 56 -4.82 -3.12 9.47
N THR A 57 -4.24 -2.27 8.63
CA THR A 57 -4.73 -1.95 7.29
C THR A 57 -4.05 -2.85 6.25
N HIS A 58 -4.81 -3.47 5.35
CA HIS A 58 -4.27 -4.23 4.22
C HIS A 58 -3.52 -3.33 3.24
N TYR A 59 -2.43 -3.83 2.66
CA TYR A 59 -1.59 -3.13 1.71
C TYR A 59 -1.64 -3.80 0.33
N LEU A 60 -1.99 -3.01 -0.69
CA LEU A 60 -1.81 -3.35 -2.09
C LEU A 60 -0.95 -2.28 -2.78
N ASP A 61 -0.17 -2.65 -3.79
CA ASP A 61 0.49 -1.68 -4.68
C ASP A 61 0.59 -2.17 -6.14
N ILE A 62 0.98 -1.26 -7.03
CA ILE A 62 1.17 -1.55 -8.47
C ILE A 62 2.65 -1.67 -8.86
N THR A 63 3.55 -1.91 -7.90
CA THR A 63 5.00 -1.88 -8.17
C THR A 63 5.50 -3.10 -8.93
N GLY A 64 6.51 -2.90 -9.77
CA GLY A 64 7.38 -3.97 -10.30
C GLY A 64 8.76 -4.00 -9.63
N GLU A 65 8.99 -3.20 -8.59
CA GLU A 65 10.30 -3.03 -7.98
C GLU A 65 10.63 -4.20 -7.03
N ILE A 66 11.49 -5.13 -7.47
CA ILE A 66 11.91 -6.33 -6.72
C ILE A 66 12.24 -6.06 -5.23
N PRO A 67 12.96 -4.98 -4.86
CA PRO A 67 13.25 -4.72 -3.45
C PRO A 67 12.00 -4.55 -2.58
N VAL A 68 10.88 -4.09 -3.14
CA VAL A 68 9.60 -3.90 -2.43
C VAL A 68 8.94 -5.24 -2.12
N PHE A 69 8.97 -6.19 -3.05
CA PHE A 69 8.55 -7.57 -2.80
C PHE A 69 9.35 -8.19 -1.64
N GLY A 70 10.67 -8.03 -1.64
CA GLY A 70 11.51 -8.47 -0.52
C GLY A 70 11.19 -7.77 0.80
N GLN A 71 10.74 -6.51 0.76
CA GLN A 71 10.29 -5.80 1.97
C GLN A 71 8.99 -6.35 2.54
N ALA A 72 8.01 -6.69 1.69
CA ALA A 72 6.78 -7.35 2.10
C ALA A 72 7.06 -8.76 2.65
N GLN A 73 7.85 -9.56 1.93
CA GLN A 73 8.22 -10.92 2.33
C GLN A 73 8.91 -10.96 3.71
N ARG A 74 9.85 -10.04 3.99
CA ARG A 74 10.52 -9.94 5.30
C ARG A 74 9.58 -9.62 6.46
N ARG A 75 8.34 -9.21 6.18
CA ARG A 75 7.30 -8.84 7.14
C ARG A 75 6.18 -9.87 7.23
N ASP A 76 6.26 -10.98 6.51
CA ASP A 76 5.20 -12.00 6.45
C ASP A 76 4.71 -12.42 7.84
N GLN A 77 5.63 -12.76 8.76
CA GLN A 77 5.26 -13.15 10.11
C GLN A 77 4.47 -12.06 10.87
N ARG A 78 4.92 -10.80 10.81
CA ARG A 78 4.23 -9.67 11.45
C ARG A 78 2.86 -9.42 10.80
N ALA A 79 2.76 -9.59 9.49
CA ALA A 79 1.50 -9.44 8.76
C ALA A 79 0.48 -10.53 9.15
N ARG A 80 0.94 -11.78 9.31
CA ARG A 80 0.13 -12.90 9.80
C ARG A 80 -0.37 -12.66 11.23
N GLU A 81 0.52 -12.22 12.13
CA GLU A 81 0.17 -11.90 13.51
C GLU A 81 -0.85 -10.75 13.60
N ALA A 82 -0.72 -9.75 12.74
CA ALA A 82 -1.67 -8.64 12.62
C ALA A 82 -2.94 -8.99 11.81
N ASN A 83 -3.04 -10.19 11.24
CA ASN A 83 -4.11 -10.63 10.35
C ASN A 83 -4.35 -9.67 9.15
N ILE A 84 -3.27 -9.19 8.52
CA ILE A 84 -3.34 -8.33 7.33
C ILE A 84 -2.60 -8.93 6.14
N LEU A 85 -2.92 -8.39 4.96
CA LEU A 85 -2.31 -8.76 3.69
C LEU A 85 -1.33 -7.67 3.27
N LEU A 86 -0.11 -8.07 2.90
CA LEU A 86 0.86 -7.20 2.24
C LEU A 86 1.15 -7.76 0.84
N MET A 87 0.46 -7.23 -0.17
CA MET A 87 0.52 -7.75 -1.55
C MET A 87 0.98 -6.67 -2.53
N PRO A 88 2.30 -6.56 -2.77
CA PRO A 88 2.82 -5.75 -3.86
C PRO A 88 2.54 -6.39 -5.23
N GLY A 89 2.54 -5.58 -6.29
CA GLY A 89 2.47 -6.06 -7.67
C GLY A 89 1.07 -6.44 -8.16
N VAL A 90 0.00 -5.87 -7.59
CA VAL A 90 -1.38 -6.06 -8.07
C VAL A 90 -1.73 -5.24 -9.32
N GLY A 91 -0.72 -4.67 -9.98
CA GLY A 91 -0.85 -4.13 -11.33
C GLY A 91 -1.05 -5.25 -12.37
N PHE A 92 -1.00 -4.92 -13.65
CA PHE A 92 -1.27 -5.90 -14.72
C PHE A 92 -0.20 -7.01 -14.82
N ASP A 93 1.08 -6.67 -14.64
CA ASP A 93 2.18 -7.53 -15.09
C ASP A 93 2.58 -8.67 -14.15
N VAL A 94 2.30 -8.58 -12.84
CA VAL A 94 2.84 -9.53 -11.84
C VAL A 94 1.75 -10.44 -11.30
N VAL A 95 0.93 -9.98 -10.35
CA VAL A 95 -0.06 -10.86 -9.71
C VAL A 95 -1.07 -11.44 -10.72
N PRO A 96 -1.63 -10.67 -11.68
CA PRO A 96 -2.55 -11.25 -12.66
C PRO A 96 -1.91 -12.29 -13.58
N THR A 97 -0.65 -12.10 -13.99
CA THR A 97 0.04 -13.07 -14.85
C THR A 97 0.41 -14.33 -14.08
N ASP A 98 0.85 -14.20 -12.82
CA ASP A 98 1.09 -15.33 -11.91
C ASP A 98 -0.19 -16.13 -11.68
N CYS A 99 -1.33 -15.46 -11.49
CA CYS A 99 -2.63 -16.12 -11.37
C CYS A 99 -2.95 -16.93 -12.62
N ILE A 100 -2.80 -16.35 -13.83
CA ILE A 100 -3.07 -17.06 -15.09
C ILE A 100 -2.11 -18.25 -15.28
N ALA A 101 -0.83 -18.09 -14.94
CA ALA A 101 0.17 -19.16 -15.08
C ALA A 101 -0.06 -20.35 -14.13
N ALA A 102 -0.77 -20.13 -13.01
CA ALA A 102 -1.12 -21.17 -12.06
C ALA A 102 -2.36 -21.99 -12.47
N PHE A 103 -3.11 -21.55 -13.49
CA PHE A 103 -4.25 -22.26 -14.09
C PHE A 103 -3.84 -23.03 -15.35
#